data_AF-A0A2W0ATI6-F1
#
_entry.id   AF-A0A2W0ATI6-F1
#
_cell.length_a   1.000
_cell.length_b   1.000
_cell.length_c   1.000
_cell.angle_alpha   90.00
_cell.angle_beta   90.00
_cell.angle_gamma   90.00
#
_symmetry.space_group_name_H-M   'P 1'
#
loop_
_entity.id
_entity.type
_entity.pdbx_description
1 polymer ?
#
loop_
_entity_poly.entity_id
_entity_poly.type
_entity_poly.pdbx_seq_one_letter_code
_entity_poly.pdbx_strand_id
1 'polypeptide(L)'
;FNVRPERKAQELADQENVEIRLHSIIYELQDEIRKAMVGLLEPVFKETYQGRAEVRDTFRVPKVGTIAGCYVQDGTIRRDAEVRLLRDNVVVFKGRVGSLRRFKDDASEVRNGMECGIGIAGYGDIKVGDVIEAFSTQKVAGELISTKPQLVHQ
;
A
#
# COMPACT_ATOMS: atom_id res chain seq x y z
N PHE A 1 -46.43 -11.42 -59.33
CA PHE A 1 -46.62 -10.94 -57.95
C PHE A 1 -45.24 -10.92 -57.28
N ASN A 2 -44.41 -9.93 -57.63
CA ASN A 2 -44.12 -8.68 -56.88
C ASN A 2 -43.34 -8.94 -55.58
N VAL A 3 -42.00 -8.90 -55.61
CA VAL A 3 -41.11 -7.71 -55.54
C VAL A 3 -40.82 -7.32 -54.09
N ARG A 4 -39.52 -7.33 -53.74
CA ARG A 4 -38.96 -6.80 -52.48
C ARG A 4 -39.28 -5.31 -52.31
N PRO A 5 -39.42 -4.82 -51.06
CA PRO A 5 -38.35 -3.99 -50.52
C PRO A 5 -38.09 -4.11 -49.01
N GLU A 6 -36.95 -3.55 -48.62
CA GLU A 6 -36.33 -3.45 -47.31
C GLU A 6 -37.10 -2.60 -46.27
N ARG A 7 -36.63 -2.73 -45.01
CA ARG A 7 -36.74 -1.78 -43.89
C ARG A 7 -38.11 -1.63 -43.22
N LYS A 8 -38.35 -2.46 -42.20
CA LYS A 8 -38.68 -2.07 -40.81
C LYS A 8 -38.84 -3.33 -39.96
N ALA A 9 -38.53 -3.23 -38.66
CA ALA A 9 -38.54 -4.28 -37.65
C ALA A 9 -37.26 -5.12 -37.54
N GLN A 10 -36.15 -4.43 -37.30
CA GLN A 10 -34.98 -4.98 -36.59
C GLN A 10 -35.31 -5.07 -35.08
N GLU A 11 -36.45 -5.70 -34.78
CA GLU A 11 -37.11 -5.76 -33.47
C GLU A 11 -37.72 -7.16 -33.28
N LEU A 12 -36.93 -8.21 -33.46
CA LEU A 12 -37.29 -9.58 -33.00
C LEU A 12 -36.07 -10.52 -33.03
N ALA A 13 -34.92 -10.08 -32.51
CA ALA A 13 -33.69 -10.88 -32.51
C ALA A 13 -32.96 -10.96 -31.16
N ASP A 14 -33.49 -10.36 -30.10
CA ASP A 14 -32.88 -10.40 -28.77
C ASP A 14 -33.86 -10.92 -27.71
N GLN A 15 -34.66 -11.94 -28.08
CA GLN A 15 -35.58 -12.61 -27.18
C GLN A 15 -35.08 -14.02 -26.85
N GLU A 16 -34.87 -14.24 -25.55
CA GLU A 16 -34.78 -15.54 -24.87
C GLU A 16 -33.41 -16.26 -24.82
N ASN A 17 -32.43 -15.65 -24.17
CA ASN A 17 -31.37 -16.41 -23.47
C ASN A 17 -31.17 -15.91 -22.03
N VAL A 18 -32.22 -16.12 -21.22
CA VAL A 18 -32.23 -15.78 -19.79
C VAL A 18 -31.83 -17.01 -18.98
N GLU A 19 -30.63 -17.00 -18.41
CA GLU A 19 -30.32 -17.80 -17.21
C GLU A 19 -30.39 -16.89 -15.98
N ILE A 20 -31.27 -17.27 -15.07
CA ILE A 20 -31.65 -16.55 -13.85
C ILE A 20 -30.56 -16.71 -12.80
N ARG A 21 -29.94 -15.59 -12.35
CA ARG A 21 -29.29 -15.53 -11.03
C ARG A 21 -29.65 -14.23 -10.30
N LEU A 22 -30.60 -14.43 -9.38
CA LEU A 22 -31.10 -13.64 -8.27
C LEU A 22 -30.42 -12.27 -7.99
N HIS A 23 -31.22 -11.22 -8.19
CA HIS A 23 -31.05 -9.90 -7.60
C HIS A 23 -31.23 -9.91 -6.08
N SER A 24 -30.59 -8.95 -5.41
CA SER A 24 -31.31 -8.02 -4.53
C SER A 24 -30.63 -6.64 -4.47
N ILE A 25 -31.24 -5.69 -5.21
CA ILE A 25 -31.45 -4.25 -4.89
C ILE A 25 -30.20 -3.34 -5.01
N ILE A 26 -29.99 -2.54 -6.06
CA ILE A 26 -30.72 -1.39 -6.67
C ILE A 26 -30.73 -0.12 -5.81
N TYR A 27 -29.84 0.82 -6.16
CA TYR A 27 -30.13 2.27 -6.30
C TYR A 27 -29.51 2.67 -7.65
N GLU A 28 -30.34 2.79 -8.70
CA GLU A 28 -30.81 4.07 -9.24
C GLU A 28 -29.63 4.91 -9.76
N LEU A 29 -29.21 4.72 -11.02
CA LEU A 29 -29.68 5.55 -12.16
C LEU A 29 -30.04 6.98 -11.74
N GLN A 30 -29.08 7.91 -11.82
CA GLN A 30 -29.25 9.16 -12.56
C GLN A 30 -27.90 9.90 -12.65
N ASP A 31 -27.48 10.15 -13.88
CA ASP A 31 -26.34 10.96 -14.24
C ASP A 31 -26.62 12.43 -13.89
N GLU A 32 -26.22 12.88 -12.69
CA GLU A 32 -26.12 14.32 -12.35
C GLU A 32 -25.19 14.65 -11.16
N ILE A 33 -24.58 13.66 -10.49
CA ILE A 33 -23.63 13.88 -9.38
C ILE A 33 -22.17 13.99 -9.86
N ARG A 34 -21.91 13.89 -11.18
CA ARG A 34 -20.55 13.88 -11.74
C ARG A 34 -19.77 15.21 -11.59
N LYS A 35 -20.43 16.30 -11.17
CA LYS A 35 -19.81 17.61 -10.91
C LYS A 35 -19.45 17.89 -9.43
N ALA A 36 -19.75 16.98 -8.51
CA ALA A 36 -19.31 17.07 -7.10
C ALA A 36 -18.30 15.96 -6.70
N MET A 37 -18.09 14.94 -7.54
CA MET A 37 -17.22 13.80 -7.27
C MET A 37 -15.70 14.06 -7.48
N VAL A 38 -15.25 15.32 -7.60
CA VAL A 38 -13.80 15.64 -7.63
C VAL A 38 -13.27 15.92 -6.22
N GLY A 39 -14.15 16.20 -5.25
CA GLY A 39 -13.77 16.49 -3.86
C GLY A 39 -13.67 15.28 -2.92
N LEU A 40 -13.96 14.07 -3.41
CA LEU A 40 -14.18 12.87 -2.59
C LEU A 40 -13.50 11.60 -3.13
N LEU A 41 -12.53 11.71 -4.05
CA LEU A 41 -11.62 10.58 -4.21
C LEU A 41 -10.85 10.43 -2.91
N GLU A 42 -11.24 9.42 -2.12
CA GLU A 42 -10.47 9.00 -0.95
C GLU A 42 -9.02 8.83 -1.41
N PRO A 43 -8.07 9.51 -0.76
CA PRO A 43 -6.69 9.45 -1.19
C PRO A 43 -6.20 8.02 -1.18
N VAL A 44 -5.58 7.59 -2.28
CA VAL A 44 -4.97 6.28 -2.35
C VAL A 44 -3.65 6.36 -1.60
N PHE A 45 -3.55 5.66 -0.47
CA PHE A 45 -2.31 5.54 0.28
C PHE A 45 -1.45 4.45 -0.34
N LYS A 46 -0.30 4.83 -0.91
CA LYS A 46 0.68 3.90 -1.46
C LYS A 46 1.81 3.72 -0.46
N GLU A 47 2.05 2.48 -0.06
CA GLU A 47 3.21 2.11 0.75
C GLU A 47 4.43 1.93 -0.18
N THR A 48 5.51 2.64 0.09
CA THR A 48 6.77 2.59 -0.64
C THR A 48 7.86 2.06 0.29
N TYR A 49 8.39 0.88 -0.04
CA TYR A 49 9.54 0.29 0.65
C TYR A 49 10.71 1.27 0.75
N GLN A 50 11.37 1.33 1.90
CA GLN A 50 12.53 2.21 2.15
C GLN A 50 13.80 1.42 2.44
N GLY A 51 13.72 0.31 3.17
CA GLY A 51 14.86 -0.52 3.50
C GLY A 51 14.54 -1.57 4.55
N ARG A 52 15.51 -2.44 4.83
CA ARG A 52 15.39 -3.46 5.88
C ARG A 52 16.65 -3.54 6.73
N ALA A 53 16.45 -3.83 8.00
CA ALA A 53 17.51 -4.03 8.97
C ALA A 53 17.29 -5.32 9.74
N GLU A 54 18.35 -6.09 9.91
CA GLU A 54 18.34 -7.34 10.70
C GLU A 54 18.73 -7.03 12.13
N VAL A 55 17.94 -7.55 13.08
CA VAL A 55 18.23 -7.44 14.50
C VAL A 55 19.31 -8.44 14.89
N ARG A 56 20.45 -7.94 15.33
CA ARG A 56 21.59 -8.75 15.79
C ARG A 56 21.69 -8.81 17.31
N ASP A 57 21.27 -7.74 17.98
CA ASP A 57 21.31 -7.62 19.43
C ASP A 57 20.08 -6.87 19.93
N THR A 58 19.77 -7.04 21.21
CA THR A 58 18.68 -6.30 21.87
C THR A 58 19.16 -5.76 23.21
N PHE A 59 18.99 -4.46 23.41
CA PHE A 59 19.40 -3.74 24.61
C PHE A 59 18.17 -3.15 25.30
N ARG A 60 18.13 -3.18 26.62
CA ARG A 60 17.08 -2.51 27.38
C ARG A 60 17.62 -1.23 27.97
N VAL A 61 17.11 -0.10 27.51
CA VAL A 61 17.52 1.22 27.98
C VAL A 61 16.47 1.76 28.96
N PRO A 62 16.85 2.11 30.20
CA PRO A 62 15.92 2.71 31.17
C PRO A 62 15.23 3.95 30.57
N LYS A 63 13.92 4.08 30.79
CA LYS A 63 13.04 5.16 30.27
C LYS A 63 12.76 5.16 28.75
N VAL A 64 13.59 4.52 27.93
CA VAL A 64 13.39 4.45 26.46
C VAL A 64 12.73 3.14 26.03
N GLY A 65 13.04 2.02 26.70
CA GLY A 65 12.49 0.71 26.39
C GLY A 65 13.51 -0.22 25.73
N THR A 66 13.01 -1.19 24.96
CA THR A 66 13.86 -2.12 24.19
C THR A 66 14.36 -1.45 22.91
N ILE A 67 15.67 -1.46 22.71
CA ILE A 67 16.35 -1.00 21.50
C ILE A 67 16.96 -2.21 20.81
N ALA A 68 16.63 -2.38 19.53
CA ALA A 68 17.25 -3.37 18.68
C ALA A 68 18.56 -2.83 18.11
N GLY A 69 19.67 -3.52 18.36
CA GLY A 69 20.92 -3.34 17.63
C GLY A 69 20.79 -4.01 16.27
N CYS A 70 20.72 -3.22 15.22
CA CYS A 70 20.42 -3.67 13.88
C CYS A 70 21.56 -3.39 12.90
N TYR A 71 21.66 -4.25 11.89
CA TYR A 71 22.49 -4.02 10.70
C TYR A 71 21.59 -3.79 9.49
N VAL A 72 21.74 -2.63 8.83
CA VAL A 72 20.93 -2.29 7.66
C VAL A 72 21.39 -3.12 6.46
N GLN A 73 20.60 -4.11 6.09
CA GLN A 73 20.91 -5.03 5.00
C GLN A 73 20.67 -4.39 3.64
N ASP A 74 19.66 -3.55 3.50
CA ASP A 74 19.40 -2.80 2.27
C ASP A 74 18.58 -1.53 2.52
N GLY A 75 18.61 -0.63 1.52
CA GLY A 75 17.85 0.60 1.55
C GLY A 75 18.33 1.59 2.62
N THR A 76 17.38 2.32 3.20
CA THR A 76 17.63 3.33 4.23
C THR A 76 16.50 3.34 5.26
N ILE A 77 16.88 3.33 6.54
CA ILE A 77 15.94 3.47 7.65
C ILE A 77 15.92 4.94 8.07
N ARG A 78 14.75 5.56 8.05
CA ARG A 78 14.56 6.95 8.51
C ARG A 78 13.85 6.99 9.85
N ARG A 79 14.12 8.04 10.62
CA ARG A 79 13.51 8.25 11.94
C ARG A 79 12.00 8.47 11.89
N ASP A 80 11.49 9.00 10.78
CA ASP A 80 10.07 9.27 10.53
C ASP A 80 9.36 8.11 9.80
N ALA A 81 10.07 7.02 9.50
CA ALA A 81 9.51 5.90 8.76
C ALA A 81 8.50 5.09 9.59
N GLU A 82 7.55 4.50 8.88
CA GLU A 82 6.74 3.40 9.41
C GLU A 82 7.52 2.10 9.27
N VAL A 83 7.30 1.17 10.20
CA VAL A 83 8.05 -0.09 10.25
C VAL A 83 7.15 -1.29 10.48
N ARG A 84 7.56 -2.42 9.90
CA ARG A 84 7.04 -3.75 10.22
C ARG A 84 8.14 -4.55 10.86
N LEU A 85 7.82 -5.23 11.96
CA LEU A 85 8.67 -6.25 12.54
C LEU A 85 8.24 -7.59 11.98
N LEU A 86 9.17 -8.29 11.32
CA LEU A 86 8.98 -9.61 10.77
C LEU A 86 9.77 -10.62 11.60
N ARG A 87 9.14 -11.75 11.90
CA ARG A 87 9.76 -12.93 12.51
C ARG A 87 9.40 -14.12 11.64
N ASP A 88 10.41 -14.83 11.13
CA ASP A 88 10.21 -15.93 10.17
C ASP A 88 9.35 -15.54 8.96
N ASN A 89 9.53 -14.32 8.45
CA ASN A 89 8.76 -13.69 7.37
C ASN A 89 7.27 -13.41 7.67
N VAL A 90 6.83 -13.55 8.93
CA VAL A 90 5.49 -13.19 9.37
C VAL A 90 5.53 -11.83 10.06
N VAL A 91 4.60 -10.94 9.72
CA VAL A 91 4.48 -9.64 10.37
C VAL A 91 3.96 -9.84 11.80
N VAL A 92 4.82 -9.58 12.78
CA VAL A 92 4.50 -9.65 14.21
C VAL A 92 3.93 -8.33 14.71
N PHE A 93 4.44 -7.22 14.18
CA PHE A 93 4.03 -5.88 14.60
C PHE A 93 4.16 -4.86 13.47
N LYS A 94 3.24 -3.89 13.42
CA LYS A 94 3.30 -2.72 12.54
C LYS A 94 3.24 -1.46 13.39
N GLY A 95 4.17 -0.54 13.17
CA GLY A 95 4.24 0.70 13.94
C GLY A 95 5.13 1.73 13.27
N ARG A 96 5.76 2.57 14.09
CA ARG A 96 6.70 3.61 13.63
C ARG A 96 8.01 3.52 14.39
N VAL A 97 9.05 4.08 13.80
CA VAL A 97 10.32 4.25 14.50
C VAL A 97 10.10 5.20 15.69
N GLY A 98 10.36 4.69 16.90
CA GLY A 98 10.33 5.49 18.13
C GLY A 98 11.66 6.20 18.38
N SER A 99 12.77 5.56 18.06
CA SER A 99 14.11 6.15 18.15
C SER A 99 15.04 5.52 17.12
N LEU A 100 15.89 6.35 16.51
CA LEU A 100 16.94 5.91 15.60
C LEU A 100 18.26 6.50 16.08
N ARG A 101 19.21 5.64 16.40
CA ARG A 101 20.52 6.04 16.92
C ARG A 101 21.64 5.35 16.18
N ARG A 102 22.77 6.03 16.03
CA ARG A 102 24.04 5.41 15.68
C ARG A 102 24.99 5.61 16.83
N PHE A 103 25.49 4.52 17.40
CA PHE A 103 26.27 4.55 18.63
C PHE A 103 25.51 5.27 19.76
N LYS A 104 25.93 6.48 20.12
CA LYS A 104 25.33 7.29 21.20
C LYS A 104 24.52 8.47 20.66
N ASP A 105 24.55 8.71 19.36
CA ASP A 105 23.99 9.90 18.72
C ASP A 105 22.66 9.57 18.03
N ASP A 106 21.71 10.50 18.16
CA ASP A 106 20.44 10.46 17.44
C ASP A 106 20.69 10.69 15.94
N ALA A 107 20.15 9.80 15.09
CA ALA A 107 20.33 9.85 13.65
C ALA A 107 18.99 10.10 12.94
N SER A 108 19.02 10.91 11.89
CA SER A 108 17.84 11.16 11.03
C SER A 108 17.61 10.01 10.05
N GLU A 109 18.68 9.44 9.50
CA GLU A 109 18.65 8.31 8.59
C GLU A 109 19.88 7.41 8.77
N VAL A 110 19.73 6.12 8.46
CA VAL A 110 20.82 5.14 8.42
C VAL A 110 20.68 4.31 7.15
N ARG A 111 21.72 4.33 6.31
CA ARG A 111 21.78 3.62 5.03
C ARG A 111 22.32 2.21 5.18
N ASN A 112 22.14 1.42 4.12
CA ASN A 112 22.75 0.10 3.92
C ASN A 112 24.22 0.04 4.38
N GLY A 113 24.59 -1.11 4.94
CA GLY A 113 25.96 -1.42 5.33
C GLY A 113 26.38 -0.86 6.68
N MET A 114 25.48 -0.15 7.37
CA MET A 114 25.76 0.47 8.67
C MET A 114 24.96 -0.16 9.81
N GLU A 115 25.54 -0.07 10.99
CA GLU A 115 24.91 -0.43 12.25
C GLU A 115 24.13 0.74 12.86
N CYS A 116 22.99 0.42 13.46
CA CYS A 116 22.15 1.38 14.17
C CYS A 116 21.34 0.73 15.31
N GLY A 117 20.95 1.55 16.27
CA GLY A 117 19.94 1.21 17.27
C GLY A 117 18.57 1.68 16.81
N ILE A 118 17.61 0.76 16.70
CA ILE A 118 16.23 1.05 16.33
C ILE A 118 15.32 0.70 17.51
N GLY A 119 14.56 1.67 18.00
CA GLY A 119 13.47 1.46 18.94
C GLY A 119 12.14 1.57 18.21
N ILE A 120 11.20 0.64 18.46
CA ILE A 120 9.85 0.67 17.88
C ILE A 120 8.90 1.34 18.89
N ALA A 121 8.14 2.33 18.43
CA ALA A 121 7.21 3.04 19.30
C ALA A 121 6.12 2.10 19.82
N GLY A 122 5.97 2.02 21.15
CA GLY A 122 4.93 1.22 21.80
C GLY A 122 5.13 -0.30 21.73
N TYR A 123 6.31 -0.77 21.31
CA TYR A 123 6.59 -2.21 21.18
C TYR A 123 7.99 -2.56 21.69
N GLY A 124 8.09 -3.65 22.47
CA GLY A 124 9.33 -4.03 23.14
C GLY A 124 9.74 -5.51 23.03
N ASP A 125 8.90 -6.39 22.46
CA ASP A 125 9.24 -7.81 22.23
C ASP A 125 9.98 -7.99 20.90
N ILE A 126 11.15 -7.37 20.81
CA ILE A 126 12.07 -7.53 19.67
C ILE A 126 13.09 -8.60 20.04
N LYS A 127 13.37 -9.53 19.12
CA LYS A 127 14.30 -10.64 19.31
C LYS A 127 15.39 -10.63 18.26
N VAL A 128 16.53 -11.21 18.60
CA VAL A 128 17.62 -11.45 17.64
C VAL A 128 17.11 -12.36 16.52
N GLY A 129 17.43 -12.02 15.29
CA GLY A 129 16.93 -12.69 14.08
C GLY A 129 15.64 -12.09 13.52
N ASP A 130 14.97 -11.18 14.24
CA ASP A 130 13.86 -10.42 13.67
C ASP A 130 14.38 -9.48 12.55
N VAL A 131 13.50 -9.17 11.59
CA VAL A 131 13.79 -8.22 10.52
C VAL A 131 12.85 -7.02 10.66
N ILE A 132 13.43 -5.83 10.69
CA ILE A 132 12.69 -4.56 10.68
C ILE A 132 12.67 -4.05 9.24
N GLU A 133 11.49 -4.03 8.63
CA GLU A 133 11.25 -3.43 7.33
C GLU A 133 10.69 -2.02 7.50
N ALA A 134 11.34 -1.03 6.88
CA ALA A 134 10.88 0.35 6.85
C ALA A 134 10.16 0.65 5.53
N PHE A 135 9.04 1.37 5.63
CA PHE A 135 8.27 1.85 4.51
C PHE A 135 7.76 3.27 4.78
N SER A 136 7.43 3.99 3.71
CA SER A 136 6.75 5.29 3.79
C SER A 136 5.37 5.18 3.15
N THR A 137 4.38 5.84 3.74
CA THR A 137 3.05 5.93 3.14
C THR A 137 2.90 7.28 2.46
N GLN A 138 2.73 7.26 1.14
CA GLN A 138 2.51 8.46 0.34
C GLN A 138 1.03 8.58 -0.02
N LYS A 139 0.46 9.77 0.24
CA LYS A 139 -0.89 10.14 -0.18
C LYS A 139 -0.85 10.45 -1.68
N VAL A 140 -1.35 9.54 -2.52
CA VAL A 140 -1.48 9.77 -3.96
C VAL A 140 -2.84 10.42 -4.19
N ALA A 141 -2.84 11.65 -4.70
CA ALA A 141 -4.06 12.23 -5.23
C ALA A 141 -4.52 11.36 -6.39
N GLY A 142 -5.79 10.95 -6.41
CA GLY A 142 -6.35 10.14 -7.48
C GLY A 142 -6.35 10.92 -8.80
N GLU A 143 -5.23 10.93 -9.51
CA GLU A 143 -5.19 11.35 -10.89
C GLU A 143 -5.75 10.20 -11.73
N LEU A 144 -6.74 10.54 -12.57
CA LEU A 144 -7.28 9.64 -13.57
C LEU A 144 -6.11 9.01 -14.31
N ILE A 145 -5.90 7.70 -14.12
CA ILE A 145 -5.02 6.94 -14.99
C ILE A 145 -5.74 6.90 -16.34
N SER A 146 -5.54 7.94 -17.15
CA SER A 146 -5.77 7.87 -18.59
C SER A 146 -4.70 6.93 -19.12
N THR A 147 -4.96 5.63 -19.03
CA THR A 147 -4.25 4.64 -19.82
C THR A 147 -4.49 5.02 -21.29
N LYS A 148 -3.55 5.77 -21.88
CA LYS A 148 -3.44 5.88 -23.32
C LYS A 148 -3.35 4.46 -23.87
N PRO A 149 -4.28 3.99 -24.72
CA PRO A 149 -4.09 2.73 -25.41
C PRO A 149 -2.81 2.86 -26.25
N GLN A 150 -1.84 1.98 -26.01
CA GLN A 150 -0.73 1.79 -26.93
C GLN A 150 -1.33 1.40 -28.28
N LEU A 151 -1.28 2.35 -29.22
CA LEU A 151 -1.46 2.10 -30.64
C LEU A 151 -0.41 1.06 -31.06
N VAL A 152 -0.87 -0.17 -31.23
CA VAL A 152 -0.11 -1.20 -31.94
C VAL A 152 -0.21 -0.84 -33.43
N HIS A 153 0.84 -0.24 -33.97
CA HIS A 153 1.04 -0.11 -35.41
C HIS A 153 1.97 -1.24 -35.85
N GLN A 154 1.39 -2.26 -36.49
CA GLN A 154 1.95 -2.91 -37.68
C GLN A 154 0.79 -3.30 -38.59
#